data_AF-A0ABD3X1S6-F1
#
_entry.id   AF-A0ABD3X1S6-F1
#
_cell.length_a   1.000
_cell.length_b   1.000
_cell.length_c   1.000
_cell.angle_alpha   90.00
_cell.angle_beta   90.00
_cell.angle_gamma   90.00
#
_symmetry.space_group_name_H-M   'P 1'
#
loop_
_entity.id
_entity.type
_entity.pdbx_description
1 polymer ?
#
loop_
_entity_poly.entity_id
_entity_poly.type
_entity_poly.pdbx_seq_one_letter_code
_entity_poly.pdbx_strand_id
1 'polypeptide(L)'
;MANTDRLSFTISSLLDSMGFSKHRMEFRQNNLMFEIGVHETKNIFVIQTGGKTDGTSQLELGDLDIMYILKFTTVSGRHVDPITPQHTVLYTEDTGAHHGYTWLRVGHTGLMPFFMAQSLVMTNIGLCLSSSRFNQMFIQKLLDRYSSIIQFQPISGPSYPILAPDGSIDNVNAFIHPDWPAQASQWMDRCRIHGWPPESIITTIARSGCHIVPKGFKESRYEHME
;
A
#
# COMPACT_ATOMS: atom_id res chain seq x y z
N MET A 1 -27.34 12.42 28.75
CA MET A 1 -27.68 12.48 27.30
C MET A 1 -27.47 13.87 26.70
N ALA A 2 -27.84 14.97 27.35
CA ALA A 2 -27.66 16.34 26.81
C ALA A 2 -26.21 16.82 26.55
N ASN A 3 -25.18 16.13 27.09
CA ASN A 3 -23.77 16.53 26.93
C ASN A 3 -23.13 15.95 25.65
N THR A 4 -23.57 14.77 25.23
CA THR A 4 -23.06 14.08 24.02
C THR A 4 -23.50 14.77 22.73
N ASP A 5 -24.74 15.24 22.67
CA ASP A 5 -25.25 15.92 21.46
C ASP A 5 -24.55 17.26 21.23
N ARG A 6 -24.26 17.97 22.33
CA ARG A 6 -23.52 19.24 22.28
C ARG A 6 -22.07 19.01 21.86
N LEU A 7 -21.40 17.98 22.39
CA LEU A 7 -20.05 17.62 21.99
C LEU A 7 -19.99 17.18 20.53
N SER A 8 -20.93 16.34 20.08
CA SER A 8 -21.03 15.90 18.69
C SER A 8 -21.26 17.07 17.74
N PHE A 9 -22.11 18.03 18.13
CA PHE A 9 -22.32 19.25 17.36
C PHE A 9 -21.04 20.09 17.30
N THR A 10 -20.35 20.31 18.43
CA THR A 10 -19.09 21.07 18.46
C THR A 10 -18.00 20.40 17.61
N ILE A 11 -17.85 19.08 17.69
CA ILE A 11 -16.88 18.34 16.86
C ILE A 11 -17.26 18.44 15.39
N SER A 12 -18.54 18.26 15.04
CA SER A 12 -19.00 18.39 13.65
C SER A 12 -18.74 19.79 13.11
N SER A 13 -19.11 20.84 13.85
CA SER A 13 -18.87 22.23 13.45
C SER A 13 -17.37 22.56 13.35
N LEU A 14 -16.54 21.98 14.22
CA LEU A 14 -15.09 22.13 14.14
C LEU A 14 -14.54 21.45 12.87
N LEU A 15 -14.93 20.20 12.61
CA LEU A 15 -14.58 19.46 11.40
C LEU A 15 -15.04 20.21 10.14
N ASP A 16 -16.29 20.71 10.12
CA ASP A 16 -16.83 21.53 9.05
C ASP A 16 -15.98 22.80 8.83
N SER A 17 -15.61 23.49 9.91
CA SER A 17 -14.76 24.69 9.86
C SER A 17 -13.33 24.41 9.37
N MET A 18 -12.81 23.21 9.61
CA MET A 18 -11.53 22.72 9.09
C MET A 18 -11.64 22.15 7.66
N GLY A 19 -12.82 22.23 7.05
CA GLY A 19 -13.07 21.79 5.69
C GLY A 19 -13.34 20.30 5.53
N PHE A 20 -13.67 19.59 6.61
CA PHE A 20 -14.03 18.15 6.66
C PHE A 20 -15.54 17.91 6.72
N SER A 21 -16.33 18.75 6.03
CA SER A 21 -17.78 18.61 6.13
C SER A 21 -18.27 17.28 5.60
N LYS A 22 -19.36 16.76 6.19
CA LYS A 22 -19.96 15.47 5.80
C LYS A 22 -20.21 15.38 4.28
N HIS A 23 -20.72 16.45 3.69
CA HIS A 23 -20.93 16.56 2.24
C HIS A 23 -19.61 16.44 1.46
N ARG A 24 -18.53 17.07 1.93
CA ARG A 24 -17.21 16.97 1.33
C ARG A 24 -16.64 15.55 1.49
N MET A 25 -16.88 14.88 2.63
CA MET A 25 -16.48 13.48 2.85
C MET A 25 -17.23 12.50 1.95
N GLU A 26 -18.54 12.70 1.75
CA GLU A 26 -19.34 11.89 0.82
C GLU A 26 -18.95 12.15 -0.65
N PHE A 27 -18.68 13.40 -1.02
CA PHE A 27 -18.12 13.74 -2.33
C PHE A 27 -16.72 13.12 -2.52
N ARG A 28 -15.86 13.12 -1.49
CA ARG A 28 -14.55 12.46 -1.48
C ARG A 28 -14.68 10.95 -1.70
N GLN A 29 -15.60 10.29 -0.99
CA GLN A 29 -15.82 8.86 -1.14
C GLN A 29 -16.32 8.48 -2.55
N ASN A 30 -17.16 9.33 -3.15
CA ASN A 30 -17.68 9.09 -4.50
C ASN A 30 -16.64 9.39 -5.60
N ASN A 31 -15.76 10.39 -5.43
CA ASN A 31 -14.66 10.64 -6.37
C ASN A 31 -13.52 9.63 -6.25
N LEU A 32 -13.22 9.13 -5.05
CA LEU A 32 -12.29 8.02 -4.84
C LEU A 32 -12.67 6.80 -5.71
N MET A 33 -13.96 6.45 -5.76
CA MET A 33 -14.45 5.35 -6.59
C MET A 33 -14.33 5.63 -8.11
N PHE A 34 -14.31 6.90 -8.52
CA PHE A 34 -14.15 7.30 -9.92
C PHE A 34 -12.65 7.34 -10.33
N GLU A 35 -11.76 7.77 -9.44
CA GLU A 35 -10.30 7.83 -9.67
C GLU A 35 -9.61 6.46 -9.51
N ILE A 36 -10.13 5.55 -8.68
CA ILE A 36 -9.64 4.15 -8.59
C ILE A 36 -9.82 3.40 -9.94
N GLY A 37 -10.62 3.92 -10.86
CA GLY A 37 -10.89 3.31 -12.17
C GLY A 37 -9.84 3.52 -13.26
N VAL A 38 -8.73 4.20 -13.00
CA VAL A 38 -7.96 4.81 -14.11
C VAL A 38 -7.19 3.80 -14.97
N HIS A 39 -6.58 2.72 -14.44
CA HIS A 39 -5.97 1.69 -15.30
C HIS A 39 -5.86 0.32 -14.62
N GLU A 40 -6.82 -0.58 -14.88
CA GLU A 40 -6.69 -2.00 -14.58
C GLU A 40 -6.16 -2.76 -15.80
N THR A 41 -5.04 -3.46 -15.62
CA THR A 41 -4.57 -4.48 -16.55
C THR A 41 -4.67 -5.84 -15.88
N LYS A 42 -4.49 -6.94 -16.64
CA LYS A 42 -4.45 -8.30 -16.07
C LYS A 42 -3.48 -8.45 -14.89
N ASN A 43 -2.40 -7.67 -14.86
CA ASN A 43 -1.29 -7.87 -13.93
C ASN A 43 -1.06 -6.70 -12.95
N ILE A 44 -1.68 -5.55 -13.17
CA ILE A 44 -1.48 -4.33 -12.36
C ILE A 44 -2.83 -3.63 -12.20
N PHE A 45 -3.12 -3.21 -10.98
CA PHE A 45 -4.25 -2.34 -10.65
C PHE A 45 -3.72 -1.09 -9.97
N VAL A 46 -4.25 0.07 -10.34
CA VAL A 46 -3.75 1.36 -9.89
C VAL A 46 -4.78 1.98 -8.96
N ILE A 47 -4.34 2.43 -7.79
CA ILE A 47 -5.14 3.25 -6.90
C ILE A 47 -4.44 4.58 -6.67
N GLN A 48 -5.22 5.66 -6.72
CA GLN A 48 -4.76 6.96 -6.23
C GLN A 48 -4.97 6.99 -4.71
N THR A 49 -4.00 7.54 -3.98
CA THR A 49 -3.99 7.59 -2.52
C THR A 49 -3.56 8.97 -2.04
N GLY A 50 -3.43 9.14 -0.73
CA GLY A 50 -2.81 10.33 -0.15
C GLY A 50 -3.75 11.52 -0.02
N GLY A 51 -3.16 12.66 0.37
CA GLY A 51 -3.93 13.77 0.94
C GLY A 51 -4.88 14.45 -0.04
N LYS A 52 -4.59 14.40 -1.34
CA LYS A 52 -5.50 14.90 -2.39
C LYS A 52 -6.76 14.02 -2.47
N THR A 53 -6.57 12.71 -2.51
CA THR A 53 -7.65 11.74 -2.60
C THR A 53 -8.48 11.67 -1.31
N ASP A 54 -7.83 11.74 -0.14
CA ASP A 54 -8.50 11.74 1.17
C ASP A 54 -9.08 13.13 1.55
N GLY A 55 -8.82 14.14 0.72
CA GLY A 55 -9.26 15.53 0.88
C GLY A 55 -8.68 16.24 2.11
N THR A 56 -7.53 15.79 2.60
CA THR A 56 -6.79 16.43 3.70
C THR A 56 -5.85 17.52 3.18
N SER A 57 -5.45 17.47 1.90
CA SER A 57 -4.68 18.54 1.25
C SER A 57 -5.60 19.64 0.75
N GLN A 58 -5.28 20.89 1.08
CA GLN A 58 -5.99 22.09 0.59
C GLN A 58 -5.37 22.66 -0.69
N LEU A 59 -4.26 22.10 -1.17
CA LEU A 59 -3.54 22.61 -2.32
C LEU A 59 -4.05 21.96 -3.61
N GLU A 60 -4.50 22.77 -4.57
CA GLU A 60 -4.89 22.31 -5.92
C GLU A 60 -3.69 21.79 -6.72
N LEU A 61 -2.51 22.37 -6.49
CA LEU A 61 -1.21 21.95 -7.03
C LEU A 61 -0.40 21.27 -5.92
N GLY A 62 0.30 20.17 -6.24
CA GLY A 62 1.06 19.44 -5.21
C GLY A 62 1.20 17.96 -5.52
N ASP A 63 1.70 17.20 -4.56
CA ASP A 63 2.09 15.80 -4.76
C ASP A 63 0.87 14.89 -5.01
N LEU A 64 1.02 13.96 -5.95
CA LEU A 64 0.03 12.95 -6.32
C LEU A 64 0.55 11.58 -5.91
N ASP A 65 -0.10 10.91 -4.96
CA ASP A 65 0.31 9.58 -4.51
C ASP A 65 -0.42 8.48 -5.29
N ILE A 66 0.35 7.60 -5.94
CA ILE A 66 -0.17 6.48 -6.75
C ILE A 66 0.41 5.16 -6.22
N MET A 67 -0.46 4.19 -5.95
CA MET A 67 -0.07 2.83 -5.62
C MET A 67 -0.41 1.85 -6.74
N TYR A 68 0.59 1.10 -7.20
CA TYR A 68 0.50 0.04 -8.20
C TYR A 68 0.44 -1.31 -7.52
N ILE A 69 -0.73 -1.91 -7.54
CA ILE A 69 -1.01 -3.22 -6.95
C ILE A 69 -0.70 -4.32 -7.98
N LEU A 70 0.29 -5.15 -7.65
CA LEU A 70 0.84 -6.17 -8.54
C LEU A 70 0.09 -7.50 -8.38
N LYS A 71 -0.66 -7.90 -9.41
CA LYS A 71 -1.57 -9.06 -9.39
C LYS A 71 -0.96 -10.38 -9.89
N PHE A 72 0.30 -10.36 -10.33
CA PHE A 72 0.99 -11.55 -10.85
C PHE A 72 1.63 -12.43 -9.77
N THR A 73 1.45 -12.09 -8.49
CA THR A 73 1.90 -12.87 -7.34
C THR A 73 0.76 -13.07 -6.34
N THR A 74 0.80 -14.18 -5.60
CA THR A 74 -0.09 -14.44 -4.46
C THR A 74 0.76 -14.34 -3.22
N VAL A 75 0.36 -13.49 -2.27
CA VAL A 75 1.01 -13.42 -0.96
C VAL A 75 0.15 -14.13 0.08
N SER A 76 0.76 -14.90 0.97
CA SER A 76 0.07 -15.54 2.08
C SER A 76 0.96 -15.72 3.31
N GLY A 77 0.37 -15.66 4.51
CA GLY A 77 1.05 -16.06 5.76
C GLY A 77 0.95 -17.54 6.09
N ARG A 78 0.30 -18.34 5.24
CA ARG A 78 0.16 -19.79 5.41
C ARG A 78 0.49 -20.50 4.10
N HIS A 79 0.78 -21.79 4.17
CA HIS A 79 0.95 -22.59 2.96
C HIS A 79 -0.32 -22.54 2.10
N VAL A 80 -0.16 -22.26 0.81
CA VAL A 80 -1.27 -22.24 -0.16
C VAL A 80 -0.82 -23.03 -1.38
N ASP A 81 -1.67 -23.93 -1.85
CA ASP A 81 -1.43 -24.61 -3.12
C ASP A 81 -1.48 -23.58 -4.26
N PRO A 82 -0.54 -23.63 -5.23
CA PRO A 82 -0.54 -22.68 -6.32
C PRO A 82 -1.90 -22.66 -7.04
N ILE A 83 -2.55 -21.50 -7.09
CA ILE A 83 -3.85 -21.30 -7.76
C ILE A 83 -3.76 -21.79 -9.22
N THR A 84 -2.60 -21.57 -9.84
CA THR A 84 -2.18 -22.21 -11.08
C THR A 84 -0.67 -22.47 -11.03
N PRO A 85 -0.12 -23.41 -11.84
CA PRO A 85 1.33 -23.59 -11.98
C PRO A 85 2.07 -22.32 -12.39
N GLN A 86 1.35 -21.35 -12.97
CA GLN A 86 1.88 -20.12 -13.55
C GLN A 86 1.93 -18.96 -12.56
N HIS A 87 1.37 -19.09 -11.35
CA HIS A 87 1.29 -17.97 -10.40
C HIS A 87 2.41 -18.08 -9.37
N THR A 88 3.19 -17.01 -9.16
CA THR A 88 4.26 -17.03 -8.14
C THR A 88 3.65 -16.85 -6.75
N VAL A 89 3.99 -17.72 -5.81
CA VAL A 89 3.53 -17.64 -4.41
C VAL A 89 4.65 -17.12 -3.52
N LEU A 90 4.36 -16.06 -2.79
CA LEU A 90 5.23 -15.46 -1.78
C LEU A 90 4.63 -15.71 -0.40
N TYR A 91 5.44 -16.19 0.53
CA TYR A 91 5.08 -16.35 1.93
C TYR A 91 5.61 -15.18 2.74
N THR A 92 4.75 -14.61 3.60
CA THR A 92 5.20 -13.66 4.62
C THR A 92 5.94 -14.40 5.71
N GLU A 93 7.09 -13.86 6.11
CA GLU A 93 7.93 -14.39 7.17
C GLU A 93 8.21 -13.24 8.16
N ASP A 94 7.44 -13.23 9.24
CA ASP A 94 7.57 -12.22 10.31
C ASP A 94 8.72 -12.56 11.27
N THR A 95 9.20 -13.81 11.26
CA THR A 95 10.22 -14.29 12.20
C THR A 95 11.58 -13.67 11.86
N GLY A 96 11.92 -12.57 12.53
CA GLY A 96 13.17 -11.84 12.35
C GLY A 96 13.03 -10.50 11.63
N ALA A 97 11.83 -10.17 11.13
CA ALA A 97 11.51 -8.85 10.63
C ALA A 97 11.16 -7.89 11.80
N HIS A 98 11.40 -6.60 11.60
CA HIS A 98 10.97 -5.59 12.57
C HIS A 98 9.43 -5.46 12.62
N HIS A 99 8.90 -4.97 13.74
CA HIS A 99 7.46 -4.69 13.85
C HIS A 99 7.03 -3.64 12.81
N GLY A 100 6.00 -3.95 12.03
CA GLY A 100 5.56 -3.21 10.85
C GLY A 100 6.16 -3.71 9.53
N TYR A 101 7.03 -4.71 9.57
CA TYR A 101 7.72 -5.28 8.41
C TYR A 101 7.51 -6.80 8.34
N THR A 102 7.71 -7.36 7.15
CA THR A 102 7.67 -8.80 6.87
C THR A 102 8.66 -9.09 5.75
N TRP A 103 9.30 -10.26 5.78
CA TRP A 103 10.03 -10.73 4.61
C TRP A 103 9.08 -11.46 3.66
N LEU A 104 9.42 -11.48 2.37
CA LEU A 104 8.67 -12.22 1.35
C LEU A 104 9.53 -13.35 0.80
N ARG A 105 9.27 -14.59 1.25
CA ARG A 105 9.96 -15.80 0.79
C ARG A 105 9.23 -16.45 -0.36
N VAL A 106 9.94 -16.90 -1.39
CA VAL A 106 9.35 -17.65 -2.50
C VAL A 106 8.93 -19.03 -2.01
N GLY A 107 7.63 -19.30 -2.12
CA GLY A 107 7.02 -20.59 -1.84
C GLY A 107 6.87 -21.48 -3.06
N HIS A 108 6.49 -20.86 -4.19
CA HIS A 108 6.36 -21.51 -5.49
C HIS A 108 6.72 -20.53 -6.59
N THR A 109 7.54 -20.98 -7.53
CA THR A 109 8.01 -20.19 -8.67
C THR A 109 7.10 -20.43 -9.86
N GLY A 110 6.24 -19.46 -10.16
CA GLY A 110 5.43 -19.43 -11.38
C GLY A 110 6.07 -18.59 -12.48
N LEU A 111 5.23 -18.04 -13.38
CA LEU A 111 5.63 -16.99 -14.30
C LEU A 111 5.85 -15.70 -13.49
N MET A 112 7.11 -15.30 -13.35
CA MET A 112 7.49 -14.03 -12.75
C MET A 112 8.12 -13.10 -13.79
N PRO A 113 7.87 -11.79 -13.72
CA PRO A 113 8.60 -10.84 -14.55
C PRO A 113 10.10 -10.88 -14.28
N PHE A 114 10.90 -10.67 -15.33
CA PHE A 114 12.37 -10.70 -15.23
C PHE A 114 12.94 -9.77 -14.15
N PHE A 115 12.40 -8.55 -14.02
CA PHE A 115 12.84 -7.60 -12.99
C PHE A 115 12.65 -8.16 -11.58
N MET A 116 11.55 -8.88 -11.32
CA MET A 116 11.30 -9.52 -10.02
C MET A 116 12.25 -10.68 -9.78
N ALA A 117 12.52 -11.50 -10.80
CA ALA A 117 13.47 -12.60 -10.70
C ALA A 117 14.88 -12.10 -10.30
N GLN A 118 15.31 -10.97 -10.86
CA GLN A 118 16.60 -10.34 -10.51
C GLN A 118 16.63 -9.74 -9.09
N SER A 119 15.47 -9.49 -8.50
CA SER A 119 15.35 -8.97 -7.14
C SER A 119 15.39 -10.06 -6.06
N LEU A 120 15.43 -11.33 -6.45
CA LEU A 120 15.49 -12.43 -5.50
C LEU A 120 16.91 -12.61 -4.93
N VAL A 121 16.98 -12.99 -3.65
CA VAL A 121 18.22 -13.20 -2.90
C VAL A 121 18.13 -14.52 -2.13
N MET A 122 19.17 -15.34 -2.20
CA MET A 122 19.28 -16.55 -1.39
C MET A 122 19.65 -16.18 0.05
N THR A 123 18.87 -16.68 1.00
CA THR A 123 19.10 -16.52 2.44
C THR A 123 19.14 -17.88 3.14
N ASN A 124 19.38 -17.86 4.45
CA ASN A 124 19.30 -19.05 5.30
C ASN A 124 17.88 -19.64 5.39
N ILE A 125 16.84 -18.85 5.13
CA ILE A 125 15.44 -19.32 5.15
C ILE A 125 14.92 -19.67 3.76
N GLY A 126 15.71 -19.45 2.71
CA GLY A 126 15.35 -19.75 1.31
C GLY A 126 15.51 -18.54 0.38
N LEU A 127 14.91 -18.64 -0.80
CA LEU A 127 14.91 -17.57 -1.80
C LEU A 127 13.87 -16.53 -1.42
N CYS A 128 14.27 -15.28 -1.26
CA CYS A 128 13.40 -14.20 -0.81
C CYS A 128 13.47 -12.99 -1.73
N LEU A 129 12.42 -12.17 -1.72
CA LEU A 129 12.36 -10.94 -2.50
C LEU A 129 13.00 -9.79 -1.72
N SER A 130 14.03 -9.17 -2.30
CA SER A 130 14.64 -7.98 -1.72
C SER A 130 13.87 -6.73 -2.13
N SER A 131 13.41 -5.93 -1.16
CA SER A 131 12.67 -4.69 -1.39
C SER A 131 13.48 -3.65 -2.15
N SER A 132 14.74 -3.44 -1.76
CA SER A 132 15.62 -2.46 -2.43
C SER A 132 15.95 -2.87 -3.87
N ARG A 133 16.29 -4.15 -4.10
CA ARG A 133 16.50 -4.65 -5.47
C ARG A 133 15.22 -4.62 -6.29
N PHE A 134 14.07 -4.87 -5.66
CA PHE A 134 12.78 -4.81 -6.32
C PHE A 134 12.49 -3.42 -6.88
N ASN A 135 12.58 -2.40 -6.03
CA ASN A 135 12.40 -1.01 -6.47
C ASN A 135 13.43 -0.62 -7.54
N GLN A 136 14.70 -0.95 -7.33
CA GLN A 136 15.75 -0.62 -8.28
C GLN A 136 15.52 -1.26 -9.67
N MET A 137 15.23 -2.56 -9.73
CA MET A 137 15.01 -3.27 -11.00
C MET A 137 13.73 -2.83 -11.69
N PHE A 138 12.68 -2.51 -10.92
CA PHE A 138 11.43 -1.98 -11.47
C PHE A 138 11.65 -0.62 -12.13
N ILE A 139 12.33 0.30 -11.45
CA ILE A 139 12.62 1.64 -11.96
C ILE A 139 13.56 1.56 -13.17
N GLN A 140 14.59 0.71 -13.13
CA GLN A 140 15.47 0.52 -14.27
C GLN A 140 14.69 0.10 -15.52
N LYS A 141 13.75 -0.85 -15.36
CA LYS A 141 12.86 -1.27 -16.46
C LYS A 141 11.98 -0.13 -17.00
N LEU A 142 11.53 0.79 -16.14
CA LEU A 142 10.80 1.97 -16.58
C LEU A 142 11.70 2.96 -17.32
N LEU A 143 12.90 3.22 -16.81
CA LEU A 143 13.90 4.08 -17.46
C LEU A 143 14.29 3.56 -18.84
N ASP A 144 14.54 2.27 -18.98
CA ASP A 144 14.88 1.63 -20.27
C ASP A 144 13.78 1.85 -21.32
N ARG A 145 12.53 2.00 -20.87
CA ARG A 145 11.37 2.18 -21.76
C ARG A 145 10.99 3.64 -21.98
N TYR A 146 11.17 4.51 -20.99
CA TYR A 146 10.57 5.84 -20.94
C TYR A 146 11.55 6.96 -20.54
N SER A 147 12.87 6.72 -20.56
CA SER A 147 13.90 7.70 -20.17
C SER A 147 13.83 9.04 -20.92
N SER A 148 13.26 9.08 -22.12
CA SER A 148 13.07 10.32 -22.89
C SER A 148 11.84 11.13 -22.47
N ILE A 149 10.93 10.56 -21.68
CA ILE A 149 9.62 11.13 -21.34
C ILE A 149 9.51 11.38 -19.83
N ILE A 150 10.16 10.55 -19.01
CA ILE A 150 9.99 10.54 -17.55
C ILE A 150 11.29 10.96 -16.87
N GLN A 151 11.20 12.01 -16.05
CA GLN A 151 12.28 12.41 -15.16
C GLN A 151 12.03 11.87 -13.74
N PHE A 152 12.77 10.82 -13.38
CA PHE A 152 12.75 10.25 -12.04
C PHE A 152 13.55 11.09 -11.05
N GLN A 153 13.04 11.17 -9.83
CA GLN A 153 13.75 11.71 -8.67
C GLN A 153 14.38 10.55 -7.86
N PRO A 154 15.32 10.83 -6.93
CA PRO A 154 15.87 9.81 -6.04
C PRO A 154 14.76 9.09 -5.26
N ILE A 155 14.90 7.76 -5.14
CA ILE A 155 13.97 6.91 -4.37
C ILE A 155 13.94 7.38 -2.92
N SER A 156 12.75 7.48 -2.34
CA SER A 156 12.54 7.84 -0.93
C SER A 156 11.65 6.82 -0.24
N GLY A 157 12.24 5.95 0.59
CA GLY A 157 11.50 4.86 1.23
C GLY A 157 10.86 3.93 0.19
N PRO A 158 9.53 3.70 0.23
CA PRO A 158 8.85 2.87 -0.76
C PRO A 158 8.54 3.60 -2.07
N SER A 159 8.67 4.93 -2.12
CA SER A 159 8.24 5.72 -3.27
C SER A 159 9.38 5.99 -4.26
N TYR A 160 9.01 6.03 -5.53
CA TYR A 160 9.84 6.54 -6.62
C TYR A 160 9.14 7.74 -7.27
N PRO A 161 9.54 8.97 -6.90
CA PRO A 161 8.89 10.16 -7.41
C PRO A 161 9.22 10.41 -8.88
N ILE A 162 8.21 10.86 -9.62
CA ILE A 162 8.33 11.34 -11.00
C ILE A 162 8.02 12.83 -11.00
N LEU A 163 8.87 13.64 -11.65
CA LEU A 163 8.59 15.06 -11.83
C LEU A 163 7.48 15.26 -12.87
N ALA A 164 6.46 16.02 -12.51
CA ALA A 164 5.36 16.43 -13.37
C ALA A 164 5.28 17.97 -13.45
N PRO A 165 4.60 18.55 -14.47
CA PRO A 165 4.48 20.00 -14.62
C PRO A 165 3.80 20.70 -13.42
N ASP A 166 2.94 19.99 -12.69
CA ASP A 166 2.08 20.48 -11.62
C ASP A 166 2.49 19.98 -10.21
N GLY A 167 3.61 19.26 -10.09
CA GLY A 167 4.11 18.73 -8.83
C GLY A 167 4.96 17.48 -9.00
N SER A 168 5.03 16.66 -7.95
CA SER A 168 5.61 15.33 -8.03
C SER A 168 4.52 14.26 -8.02
N ILE A 169 4.76 13.15 -8.70
CA ILE A 169 3.92 11.96 -8.62
C ILE A 169 4.71 10.93 -7.82
N ASP A 170 4.29 10.67 -6.59
CA ASP A 170 4.87 9.66 -5.72
C ASP A 170 4.27 8.30 -6.06
N ASN A 171 5.09 7.43 -6.67
CA ASN A 171 4.66 6.13 -7.11
C ASN A 171 5.15 5.06 -6.15
N VAL A 172 4.29 4.14 -5.74
CA VAL A 172 4.61 3.02 -4.83
C VAL A 172 4.12 1.71 -5.43
N ASN A 173 4.97 0.68 -5.43
CA ASN A 173 4.54 -0.68 -5.77
C ASN A 173 4.00 -1.38 -4.54
N ALA A 174 3.00 -2.24 -4.70
CA ALA A 174 2.41 -2.99 -3.60
C ALA A 174 2.00 -4.42 -3.99
N PHE A 175 2.10 -5.32 -3.03
CA PHE A 175 1.51 -6.66 -3.09
C PHE A 175 0.28 -6.73 -2.19
N ILE A 176 -0.78 -7.42 -2.64
CA ILE A 176 -1.97 -7.65 -1.80
C ILE A 176 -1.65 -8.79 -0.84
N HIS A 177 -1.85 -8.54 0.45
CA HIS A 177 -1.93 -9.57 1.47
C HIS A 177 -3.40 -9.76 1.88
N PRO A 178 -3.99 -10.96 1.75
CA PRO A 178 -5.43 -11.15 1.94
C PRO A 178 -5.87 -11.04 3.40
N ASP A 179 -4.96 -11.29 4.34
CA ASP A 179 -5.28 -11.27 5.77
C ASP A 179 -4.81 -9.95 6.41
N TRP A 180 -5.56 -9.46 7.40
CA TRP A 180 -5.13 -8.35 8.26
C TRP A 180 -3.88 -8.75 9.07
N PRO A 181 -2.86 -7.88 9.17
CA PRO A 181 -1.62 -8.26 9.84
C PRO A 181 -1.88 -8.47 11.34
N ALA A 182 -1.36 -9.58 11.88
CA ALA A 182 -1.51 -9.92 13.29
C ALA A 182 -0.95 -8.83 14.22
N GLN A 183 0.12 -8.15 13.79
CA GLN A 183 0.75 -7.01 14.46
C GLN A 183 -0.20 -5.79 14.63
N ALA A 184 -1.24 -5.68 13.80
CA ALA A 184 -2.26 -4.63 13.89
C ALA A 184 -3.59 -5.13 14.50
N SER A 185 -3.61 -6.31 15.12
CA SER A 185 -4.82 -6.87 15.76
C SER A 185 -5.38 -5.96 16.86
N GLN A 186 -4.50 -5.29 17.61
CA GLN A 186 -4.88 -4.31 18.63
C GLN A 186 -5.79 -3.18 18.11
N TRP A 187 -5.72 -2.85 16.83
CA TRP A 187 -6.61 -1.85 16.23
C TRP A 187 -8.05 -2.35 16.13
N MET A 188 -8.25 -3.66 15.90
CA MET A 188 -9.57 -4.27 15.86
C MET A 188 -10.19 -4.25 17.26
N ASP A 189 -9.42 -4.64 18.28
CA ASP A 189 -9.92 -4.83 19.66
C ASP A 189 -9.94 -3.55 20.51
N ARG A 190 -9.48 -2.41 19.96
CA ARG A 190 -9.42 -1.16 20.73
C ARG A 190 -10.79 -0.76 21.27
N CYS A 191 -10.83 -0.31 22.53
CA CYS A 191 -12.05 0.20 23.15
C CYS A 191 -12.56 1.44 22.39
N ARG A 192 -13.82 1.40 21.94
CA ARG A 192 -14.48 2.49 21.21
C ARG A 192 -15.63 3.04 22.03
N ILE A 193 -15.34 4.03 22.88
CA ILE A 193 -16.31 4.65 23.81
C ILE A 193 -17.57 5.15 23.07
N HIS A 194 -17.43 5.60 21.83
CA HIS A 194 -18.52 6.12 21.01
C HIS A 194 -18.97 5.18 19.90
N GLY A 195 -18.52 3.92 19.91
CA GLY A 195 -18.93 2.91 18.92
C GLY A 195 -18.51 3.19 17.47
N TRP A 196 -17.55 4.10 17.25
CA TRP A 196 -17.05 4.45 15.92
C TRP A 196 -15.61 3.96 15.66
N PRO A 197 -15.30 3.38 14.48
CA PRO A 197 -16.27 2.94 13.48
C PRO A 197 -17.11 1.76 13.99
N PRO A 198 -18.33 1.52 13.43
CA PRO A 198 -19.15 0.36 13.78
C PRO A 198 -18.43 -0.96 13.51
N GLU A 199 -18.82 -2.01 14.24
CA GLU A 199 -18.22 -3.36 14.13
C GLU A 199 -18.25 -3.93 12.71
N SER A 200 -19.32 -3.67 11.96
CA SER A 200 -19.43 -4.06 10.56
C SER A 200 -18.36 -3.42 9.67
N ILE A 201 -18.01 -2.16 9.93
CA ILE A 201 -16.94 -1.45 9.21
C ILE A 201 -15.57 -1.99 9.60
N ILE A 202 -15.34 -2.24 10.90
CA ILE A 202 -14.09 -2.86 11.38
C ILE A 202 -13.88 -4.21 10.72
N THR A 203 -14.91 -5.06 10.74
CA THR A 203 -14.88 -6.38 10.10
C THR A 203 -14.63 -6.28 8.60
N THR A 204 -15.24 -5.30 7.93
CA THR A 204 -15.03 -5.08 6.48
C THR A 204 -13.59 -4.69 6.20
N ILE A 205 -13.02 -3.75 6.98
CA ILE A 205 -11.61 -3.33 6.84
C ILE A 205 -10.67 -4.51 7.06
N ALA A 206 -10.88 -5.30 8.11
CA ALA A 206 -10.06 -6.46 8.42
C ALA A 206 -10.13 -7.54 7.31
N ARG A 207 -11.31 -7.75 6.72
CA ARG A 207 -11.52 -8.69 5.61
C ARG A 207 -10.91 -8.23 4.29
N SER A 208 -10.67 -6.94 4.11
CA SER A 208 -9.99 -6.40 2.93
C SER A 208 -8.48 -6.68 2.93
N GLY A 209 -7.92 -7.21 4.03
CA GLY A 209 -6.50 -7.51 4.14
C GLY A 209 -5.65 -6.25 4.26
N CYS A 210 -4.45 -6.30 3.69
CA CYS A 210 -3.54 -5.16 3.63
C CYS A 210 -2.66 -5.17 2.38
N HIS A 211 -1.79 -4.16 2.27
CA HIS A 211 -0.82 -4.04 1.20
C HIS A 211 0.59 -4.08 1.77
N ILE A 212 1.48 -4.83 1.13
CA ILE A 212 2.90 -4.89 1.46
C ILE A 212 3.65 -4.06 0.42
N VAL A 213 4.38 -3.06 0.90
CA VAL A 213 5.17 -2.14 0.06
C VAL A 213 6.67 -2.39 0.26
N PRO A 214 7.50 -2.30 -0.78
CA PRO A 214 8.93 -2.57 -0.68
C PRO A 214 9.64 -1.42 0.05
N LYS A 215 9.91 -1.60 1.35
CA LYS A 215 10.62 -0.62 2.17
C LYS A 215 11.40 -1.33 3.27
N GLY A 216 12.71 -1.14 3.25
CA GLY A 216 13.56 -1.62 4.33
C GLY A 216 13.44 -0.81 5.62
N PHE A 217 13.70 -1.45 6.76
CA PHE A 217 13.94 -0.76 8.01
C PHE A 217 15.40 -0.29 8.06
N LYS A 218 15.61 1.03 8.12
CA LYS A 218 16.92 1.69 7.91
C LYS A 218 18.01 1.22 8.88
N GLU A 219 17.63 0.82 10.08
CA GLU A 219 18.55 0.36 11.13
C GLU A 219 18.76 -1.17 11.11
N SER A 220 18.13 -1.88 10.17
CA SER A 220 18.23 -3.34 10.04
C SER A 220 19.45 -3.77 9.24
N ARG A 221 20.20 -4.75 9.77
CA ARG A 221 21.20 -5.51 8.99
C ARG A 221 20.59 -6.25 7.79
N TYR A 222 19.27 -6.43 7.79
CA TYR A 222 18.49 -7.05 6.74
C TYR A 222 17.53 -6.05 6.07
N GLU A 223 17.85 -4.74 6.10
CA GLU A 223 16.99 -3.68 5.53
C GLU A 223 16.45 -4.05 4.14
N HIS A 224 17.31 -4.55 3.26
CA HIS A 224 16.94 -4.93 1.90
C HIS A 224 15.95 -6.10 1.78
N MET A 225 15.66 -6.83 2.87
CA MET A 225 14.76 -7.99 2.93
C MET A 225 13.38 -7.63 3.49
N GLU A 226 13.27 -6.45 4.10
CA GLU A 226 12.08 -5.93 4.74
C GLU A 226 11.25 -5.04 3.82
#